data_AF-A0A511YAE0-F1
#
_entry.id   AF-A0A511YAE0-F1
#
_cell.length_a   1.000
_cell.length_b   1.000
_cell.length_c   1.000
_cell.angle_alpha   90.00
_cell.angle_beta   90.00
_cell.angle_gamma   90.00
#
_symmetry.space_group_name_H-M   'P 1'
#
loop_
_entity.id
_entity.type
_entity.pdbx_description
1 polymer ?
#
loop_
_entity_poly.entity_id
_entity_poly.type
_entity_poly.pdbx_seq_one_letter_code
_entity_poly.pdbx_strand_id
1 'polypeptide(L)' 'MDEPRSFEHIETRFGINGSYVGIVMTYKGKDSYRGTVTKSIKAKVNLKDSLVLVEQ' A
#
# COMPACT_ATOMS: atom_id res chain seq x y z
N MET A 1 3.57 6.10 -10.46
CA MET A 1 2.29 5.98 -11.18
C MET A 1 2.07 7.33 -11.80
N ASP A 2 1.79 7.39 -13.10
CA ASP A 2 1.83 8.66 -13.83
C ASP A 2 0.43 9.25 -14.08
N GLU A 3 -0.60 8.41 -14.07
CA GLU A 3 -2.00 8.83 -14.26
C GLU A 3 -2.83 8.52 -12.99
N PRO A 4 -2.97 9.45 -12.02
CA PRO A 4 -3.65 9.19 -10.74
C PRO A 4 -5.10 8.73 -10.88
N ARG A 5 -5.78 9.16 -11.95
CA ARG A 5 -7.17 8.78 -12.25
C ARG A 5 -7.35 7.30 -12.61
N SER A 6 -6.27 6.60 -12.94
CA SER A 6 -6.29 5.17 -13.24
C SER A 6 -6.14 4.28 -12.00
N PHE A 7 -6.14 4.87 -10.80
CA PHE A 7 -6.05 4.13 -9.55
C PHE A 7 -7.27 3.23 -9.36
N GLU A 8 -7.02 1.95 -9.15
CA GLU A 8 -8.03 0.95 -8.83
C GLU A 8 -7.55 0.15 -7.61
N HIS A 9 -8.30 0.22 -6.51
CA HIS A 9 -8.03 -0.59 -5.32
C HIS A 9 -8.38 -2.05 -5.60
N ILE A 10 -7.47 -2.97 -5.27
CA ILE A 10 -7.72 -4.42 -5.41
C ILE A 10 -8.04 -5.02 -4.05
N GLU A 11 -7.10 -4.92 -3.11
CA GLU A 11 -7.24 -5.51 -1.79
C GLU A 11 -6.40 -4.78 -0.76
N THR A 12 -6.86 -4.82 0.49
CA THR A 12 -6.05 -4.44 1.65
C THR A 12 -6.07 -5.58 2.64
N ARG A 13 -4.88 -6.03 3.04
CA ARG A 13 -4.70 -7.03 4.09
C ARG A 13 -3.99 -6.37 5.26
N PHE A 14 -4.41 -6.73 6.47
CA PHE A 14 -3.71 -6.31 7.67
C PHE A 14 -3.48 -7.51 8.58
N GLY A 15 -2.38 -7.44 9.32
CA GLY A 15 -2.01 -8.44 10.31
C GLY A 15 -1.45 -7.74 11.54
N ILE A 16 -1.90 -8.17 12.71
CA ILE A 16 -1.36 -7.69 13.97
C ILE A 16 -0.29 -8.68 14.40
N ASN A 17 0.92 -8.17 14.58
CA ASN A 17 2.00 -8.86 15.28
C ASN A 17 2.18 -8.13 16.61
N GLY A 18 2.46 -8.81 17.73
CA GLY A 18 2.27 -8.26 19.09
C GLY A 18 2.83 -6.86 19.38
N SER A 19 3.78 -6.35 18.58
CA SER A 19 4.33 -4.98 18.68
C SER A 19 3.91 -4.01 17.56
N TYR A 20 3.35 -4.48 16.43
CA TYR A 20 3.00 -3.63 15.29
C TYR A 20 1.86 -4.19 14.44
N VAL A 21 1.15 -3.30 13.75
CA VAL A 21 0.22 -3.66 12.68
C VAL A 21 0.95 -3.55 11.35
N GLY A 22 1.01 -4.65 10.61
CA GLY A 22 1.42 -4.66 9.21
C GLY A 22 0.19 -4.47 8.33
N ILE A 23 0.26 -3.54 7.38
CA ILE A 23 -0.79 -3.27 6.40
C ILE A 23 -0.17 -3.40 5.02
N VAL A 24 -0.82 -4.14 4.13
CA VAL A 24 -0.44 -4.27 2.73
C VAL A 24 -1.63 -3.91 1.89
N MET A 25 -1.51 -2.86 1.08
CA MET A 25 -2.51 -2.45 0.12
C MET A 25 -2.00 -2.76 -1.29
N THR A 26 -2.79 -3.48 -2.07
CA THR A 26 -2.52 -3.76 -3.48
C THR A 26 -3.49 -2.97 -4.34
N TYR A 27 -2.96 -2.32 -5.38
CA TYR A 27 -3.70 -1.47 -6.29
C TYR A 27 -3.18 -1.61 -7.73
N LYS A 28 -4.03 -1.27 -8.68
CA LYS A 28 -3.67 -1.10 -10.09
C LYS A 28 -3.58 0.38 -10.43
N GLY A 29 -2.78 0.67 -11.44
CA GLY A 29 -2.68 1.98 -12.05
C GLY A 29 -1.97 1.91 -13.37
N LYS A 30 -2.09 2.96 -14.19
CA LYS A 30 -1.28 3.11 -15.38
C LYS A 30 0.09 3.70 -15.06
N ASP A 31 1.11 3.13 -15.69
CA ASP A 31 2.45 3.69 -15.71
C ASP A 31 2.62 4.77 -16.79
N SER A 32 3.83 5.31 -16.93
CA SER A 32 4.18 6.34 -17.92
C SER A 32 4.01 5.87 -19.37
N TYR A 33 3.90 4.55 -19.61
CA TYR A 33 3.68 3.95 -20.92
C TYR A 33 2.21 3.60 -21.16
N ARG A 34 1.31 4.05 -20.28
CA ARG A 34 -0.14 3.77 -20.29
C ARG A 34 -0.48 2.28 -20.09
N GLY A 35 0.49 1.46 -19.65
CA GLY A 35 0.28 0.06 -19.32
C GLY A 35 -0.32 -0.08 -17.92
N THR A 36 -1.28 -1.01 -17.76
CA THR A 36 -1.84 -1.33 -16.44
C THR A 36 -0.84 -2.16 -15.65
N VAL A 37 -0.39 -1.62 -14.52
CA VAL A 37 0.53 -2.29 -13.59
C VAL A 37 -0.14 -2.51 -12.24
N THR A 38 0.18 -3.64 -11.60
CA THR A 38 -0.20 -3.92 -10.21
C THR A 38 0.95 -3.53 -9.29
N LYS A 39 0.66 -2.76 -8.25
CA LYS A 39 1.62 -2.31 -7.24
C LYS A 39 1.08 -2.58 -5.84
N SER A 40 1.98 -2.62 -4.87
CA SER A 40 1.62 -2.75 -3.46
C SER A 40 2.36 -1.72 -2.63
N ILE A 41 1.67 -1.11 -1.67
CA ILE A 41 2.26 -0.27 -0.62
C ILE A 41 2.16 -1.02 0.69
N LYS A 42 3.26 -1.01 1.46
CA LYS A 42 3.31 -1.63 2.78
C LYS A 42 3.43 -0.53 3.82
N ALA A 43 2.69 -0.68 4.91
CA ALA A 43 2.83 0.18 6.08
C ALA A 43 2.99 -0.66 7.34
N LYS A 44 3.86 -0.19 8.22
CA LYS A 44 4.09 -0.77 9.55
C LYS A 44 3.76 0.28 10.59
N VAL A 45 2.77 0.00 11.43
CA VAL A 45 2.33 0.90 12.50
C VAL A 45 2.75 0.32 13.84
N ASN A 46 3.62 1.02 14.57
CA ASN A 46 3.97 0.61 15.93
C ASN A 46 2.80 0.92 16.87
N LEU A 47 2.34 -0.10 17.61
CA LEU A 47 1.17 0.00 18.49
C LEU A 47 1.41 0.89 19.72
N LYS A 48 2.68 1.08 20.13
CA LYS A 48 3.01 1.91 21.30
C LYS A 48 3.01 3.39 21.02
N ASP A 49 3.56 3.78 19.87
CA ASP A 49 3.90 5.18 19.58
C ASP A 49 3.01 5.81 18.50
N SER A 50 2.02 5.06 17.97
CA SER A 50 1.22 5.45 16.80
C SER A 50 2.06 5.89 15.58
N LEU A 51 3.33 5.47 15.52
CA LEU A 51 4.25 5.79 14.43
C LEU A 51 3.96 4.90 13.22
N VAL A 52 3.78 5.52 12.05
CA VAL A 52 3.52 4.86 10.77
C VAL A 52 4.78 4.93 9.89
N LEU A 53 5.36 3.78 9.56
CA LEU A 53 6.42 3.63 8.58
C LEU A 53 5.80 3.13 7.27
N VAL A 54 6.07 3.80 6.15
CA VAL A 54 5.53 3.43 4.83
C VAL A 54 6.69 3.07 3.89
N GLU A 55 6.58 1.91 3.24
CA GLU A 55 7.51 1.45 2.20
C GLU A 55 6.75 1.37 0.85
N GLN A 56 7.34 1.97 -0.18
CA GLN A 56 6.77 2.11 -1.54
C GLN A 56 7.59 1.40 -2.60
#